data_AF-A0A1A7XMY7-F1
#
_entry.id   AF-A0A1A7XMY7-F1
#
_cell.length_a   1.000
_cell.length_b   1.000
_cell.length_c   1.000
_cell.angle_alpha   90.00
_cell.angle_beta   90.00
_cell.angle_gamma   90.00
#
_symmetry.space_group_name_H-M   'P 1'
#
loop_
_entity.id
_entity.type
_entity.pdbx_description
1 polymer ?
#
loop_
_entity_poly.entity_id
_entity_poly.type
_entity_poly.pdbx_seq_one_letter_code
_entity_poly.pdbx_strand_id
1 'polypeptide(L)'
;LHPYRHILGLWQPDIGPYGGLLNVVVDGLFIIGWMYLPPHDPRVEDPMRRRPLFRIHLLDCKKATVECMYGHRGPHKGDIQTVKKDEFSTKCNQTDYHRMPGGRQEEFRTWLEEEWGRTLEEIFHEHMQELILMKFIYTSQYDNCLTYRRIYLPPTMPSDLLKPGLFKGTYGSHGLEIVMLSFHGTSARATKLTGDPNVPAGQLTLDVDLSQPVTLPELEQQRKIEELSRIVMRIHDEVQREAEQQASGASATARCAAEGACGGSSGAEAAEGDQDAASDSCQSGPAGSSHSTDPLPFVLPLGVMARNEVYPRSCRKCFYGTGLIAGHGFTSPERTPGLFVLFDEDRFGFIWLELKSFSLYSRLTDHLDHAHAPSMERFEAMLRNMQSWTS
;
A
#
# COMPACT_ATOMS: atom_id res chain seq x y z
N LEU A 1 -8.50 -21.40 22.24
CA LEU A 1 -8.49 -20.70 20.93
C LEU A 1 -9.87 -20.18 20.49
N HIS A 2 -10.94 -21.00 20.46
CA HIS A 2 -12.26 -20.60 19.94
C HIS A 2 -12.80 -19.21 20.39
N PRO A 3 -12.65 -18.78 21.67
CA PRO A 3 -13.12 -17.44 22.11
C PRO A 3 -12.45 -16.27 21.38
N TYR A 4 -11.21 -16.43 20.92
CA TYR A 4 -10.40 -15.37 20.31
C TYR A 4 -10.16 -15.58 18.81
N ARG A 5 -10.87 -16.53 18.18
CA ARG A 5 -10.68 -16.84 16.74
C ARG A 5 -10.88 -15.62 15.83
N HIS A 6 -11.75 -14.69 16.22
CA HIS A 6 -12.08 -13.51 15.42
C HIS A 6 -11.02 -12.42 15.50
N ILE A 7 -10.10 -12.45 16.46
CA ILE A 7 -9.01 -11.46 16.52
C ILE A 7 -7.74 -11.94 15.81
N LEU A 8 -7.64 -13.22 15.44
CA LEU A 8 -6.51 -13.73 14.67
C LEU A 8 -6.51 -13.13 13.25
N GLY A 9 -5.31 -12.85 12.74
CA GLY A 9 -5.13 -12.28 11.40
C GLY A 9 -4.36 -10.97 11.37
N LEU A 10 -4.45 -10.30 10.23
CA LEU A 10 -3.79 -9.03 9.94
C LEU A 10 -4.76 -7.86 10.10
N TRP A 11 -4.27 -6.77 10.69
CA TRP A 11 -5.09 -5.65 11.11
C TRP A 11 -4.37 -4.31 10.89
N GLN A 12 -5.16 -3.29 10.58
CA GLN A 12 -4.75 -1.90 10.59
C GLN A 12 -5.40 -1.20 11.78
N PRO A 13 -4.63 -0.54 12.68
CA PRO A 13 -5.19 0.28 13.74
C PRO A 13 -5.76 1.59 13.19
N ASP A 14 -6.86 2.03 13.78
CA ASP A 14 -7.54 3.29 13.48
C ASP A 14 -6.87 4.45 14.25
N ILE A 15 -5.77 4.97 13.69
CA ILE A 15 -4.93 6.03 14.27
C ILE A 15 -4.94 7.26 13.35
N GLY A 16 -6.13 7.76 13.06
CA GLY A 16 -6.32 8.89 12.16
C GLY A 16 -5.61 8.67 10.81
N PRO A 17 -4.79 9.62 10.33
CA PRO A 17 -4.12 9.45 9.05
C PRO A 17 -2.95 8.46 9.07
N TYR A 18 -2.48 8.04 10.24
CA TYR A 18 -1.22 7.30 10.38
C TYR A 18 -1.35 5.79 10.15
N GLY A 19 -2.50 5.20 10.48
CA GLY A 19 -2.69 3.75 10.36
C GLY A 19 -1.67 2.94 11.17
N GLY A 20 -1.25 1.80 10.61
CA GLY A 20 -0.34 0.86 11.28
C GLY A 20 -0.46 -0.57 10.73
N LEU A 21 0.35 -1.48 11.26
CA LEU A 21 0.29 -2.90 10.91
C LEU A 21 0.38 -3.76 12.17
N LEU A 22 -0.65 -4.57 12.41
CA LEU A 22 -0.71 -5.51 13.53
C LEU A 22 -1.00 -6.92 13.00
N ASN A 23 -0.17 -7.90 13.36
CA ASN A 23 -0.48 -9.32 13.16
C ASN A 23 -0.78 -9.97 14.50
N VAL A 24 -1.95 -10.59 14.63
CA VAL A 24 -2.36 -11.32 15.83
C VAL A 24 -2.22 -12.82 15.59
N VAL A 25 -1.33 -13.46 16.34
CA VAL A 25 -0.90 -14.85 16.13
C VAL A 25 -1.02 -15.68 17.40
N VAL A 26 -1.04 -17.00 17.23
CA VAL A 26 -0.90 -17.96 18.34
C VAL A 26 0.57 -18.35 18.47
N ASP A 27 1.12 -18.26 19.67
CA ASP A 27 2.48 -18.68 20.00
C ASP A 27 2.46 -19.48 21.32
N GLY A 28 2.53 -20.80 21.20
CA GLY A 28 2.37 -21.72 22.34
C GLY A 28 1.05 -21.51 23.06
N LEU A 29 1.11 -21.12 24.35
CA LEU A 29 -0.05 -20.81 25.18
C LEU A 29 -0.48 -19.34 25.09
N PHE A 30 0.10 -18.55 24.19
CA PHE A 30 -0.22 -17.14 24.02
C PHE A 30 -0.93 -16.85 22.71
N ILE A 31 -1.77 -15.81 22.74
CA ILE A 31 -2.14 -15.06 21.53
C ILE A 31 -1.47 -13.71 21.66
N ILE A 32 -0.68 -13.29 20.67
CA ILE A 32 0.13 -12.07 20.74
C ILE A 32 -0.25 -11.15 19.58
N GLY A 33 -0.52 -9.88 19.87
CA GLY A 33 -0.65 -8.83 18.88
C GLY A 33 0.70 -8.17 18.62
N TRP A 34 1.36 -8.54 17.52
CA TRP A 34 2.64 -7.99 17.10
C TRP A 34 2.43 -6.78 16.21
N MET A 35 2.82 -5.60 16.70
CA MET A 35 2.87 -4.38 15.88
C MET A 35 4.18 -4.37 15.09
N TYR A 36 4.05 -4.18 13.78
CA TYR A 36 5.16 -4.05 12.85
C TYR A 36 5.35 -2.57 12.52
N LEU A 37 6.59 -2.10 12.63
CA LEU A 37 7.00 -0.73 12.40
C LEU A 37 8.08 -0.72 11.32
N PRO A 38 8.08 0.26 10.40
CA PRO A 38 9.13 0.35 9.38
C PRO A 38 10.51 0.57 10.05
N PRO A 39 11.62 0.23 9.38
CA PRO A 39 12.95 0.60 9.85
C PRO A 39 13.11 2.14 9.90
N HIS A 40 14.25 2.60 10.42
CA HIS A 40 14.53 4.03 10.47
C HIS A 40 14.75 4.59 9.06
N ASP A 41 14.23 5.79 8.80
CA ASP A 41 14.43 6.49 7.54
C ASP A 41 15.93 6.77 7.27
N PRO A 42 16.42 6.62 6.03
CA PRO A 42 15.72 6.15 4.83
C PRO A 42 16.01 4.67 4.51
N ARG A 43 16.32 3.83 5.50
CA ARG A 43 16.83 2.46 5.30
C ARG A 43 15.73 1.47 4.88
N VAL A 44 15.17 1.67 3.69
CA VAL A 44 14.00 0.93 3.19
C VAL A 44 14.25 -0.57 3.03
N GLU A 45 15.49 -1.03 2.94
CA GLU A 45 15.83 -2.46 2.80
C GLU A 45 16.02 -3.17 4.13
N ASP A 46 16.10 -2.44 5.25
CA ASP A 46 16.23 -3.03 6.57
C ASP A 46 14.96 -3.82 6.96
N PRO A 47 15.11 -4.83 7.86
CA PRO A 47 13.98 -5.59 8.35
C PRO A 47 13.00 -4.73 9.16
N MET A 48 11.75 -5.19 9.25
CA MET A 48 10.75 -4.52 10.09
C MET A 48 11.16 -4.59 11.57
N ARG A 49 10.88 -3.52 12.30
CA ARG A 49 10.89 -3.53 13.76
C ARG A 49 9.57 -4.13 14.23
N ARG A 50 9.60 -4.86 15.35
CA ARG A 50 8.41 -5.53 15.90
C ARG A 50 8.35 -5.39 17.41
N ARG A 51 7.16 -5.08 17.94
CA ARG A 51 6.90 -5.07 19.38
C ARG A 51 5.52 -5.65 19.72
N PRO A 52 5.35 -6.30 20.87
CA PRO A 52 4.03 -6.79 21.28
C PRO A 52 3.21 -5.63 21.86
N LEU A 53 1.95 -5.49 21.47
CA LEU A 53 1.03 -4.51 22.08
C LEU A 53 0.12 -5.11 23.15
N PHE A 54 -0.19 -6.39 22.99
CA PHE A 54 -0.93 -7.16 23.98
C PHE A 54 -0.57 -8.64 23.85
N ARG A 55 -0.85 -9.39 24.91
CA ARG A 55 -0.89 -10.85 24.85
C ARG A 55 -2.07 -11.39 25.63
N ILE A 56 -2.51 -12.58 25.25
CA ILE A 56 -3.57 -13.34 25.94
C ILE A 56 -2.97 -14.66 26.35
N HIS A 57 -2.89 -14.91 27.65
CA HIS A 57 -2.39 -16.18 28.18
C HIS A 57 -3.55 -17.17 28.32
N LEU A 58 -3.46 -18.28 27.59
CA LEU A 58 -4.39 -19.40 27.63
C LEU A 58 -3.99 -20.34 28.77
N LEU A 59 -4.64 -20.20 29.93
CA LEU A 59 -4.42 -21.07 31.09
C LEU A 59 -5.41 -22.26 31.06
N ASP A 60 -4.93 -23.47 31.30
CA ASP A 60 -5.71 -24.73 31.16
C ASP A 60 -6.94 -24.83 32.07
N CYS A 61 -7.04 -24.00 33.12
CA CYS A 61 -8.10 -24.09 34.14
C CYS A 61 -8.71 -22.73 34.56
N LYS A 62 -8.28 -21.61 33.96
CA LYS A 62 -8.76 -20.25 34.28
C LYS A 62 -9.19 -19.51 33.02
N LYS A 63 -10.09 -18.54 33.17
CA LYS A 63 -10.40 -17.57 32.11
C LYS A 63 -9.08 -16.94 31.65
N ALA A 64 -8.85 -16.92 30.33
CA ALA A 64 -7.63 -16.38 29.75
C ALA A 64 -7.36 -14.95 30.27
N THR A 65 -6.10 -14.64 30.57
CA THR A 65 -5.70 -13.32 31.06
C THR A 65 -5.24 -12.47 29.90
N VAL A 66 -5.80 -11.28 29.76
CA VAL A 66 -5.39 -10.30 28.75
C VAL A 66 -4.45 -9.30 29.40
N GLU A 67 -3.29 -9.12 28.80
CA GLU A 67 -2.25 -8.21 29.27
C GLU A 67 -1.94 -7.18 28.18
N CYS A 68 -1.93 -5.90 28.56
CA CYS A 68 -1.33 -4.84 27.78
C CYS A 68 0.20 -4.93 27.91
N MET A 69 0.90 -4.79 26.79
CA MET A 69 2.36 -4.89 26.71
C MET A 69 3.03 -3.54 26.40
N TYR A 70 2.24 -2.46 26.34
CA TYR A 70 2.72 -1.13 25.99
C TYR A 70 3.46 -0.44 27.14
N GLY A 71 4.38 0.46 26.82
CA GLY A 71 5.22 1.13 27.80
C GLY A 71 6.41 0.29 28.28
N HIS A 72 7.10 0.80 29.30
CA HIS A 72 8.41 0.27 29.73
C HIS A 72 8.40 -0.32 31.14
N ARG A 73 7.22 -0.50 31.76
CA ARG A 73 7.05 -1.07 33.11
C ARG A 73 6.58 -2.52 33.13
N GLY A 74 6.61 -3.18 31.98
CA GLY A 74 6.25 -4.59 31.82
C GLY A 74 4.74 -4.85 31.62
N PRO A 75 4.36 -6.14 31.50
CA PRO A 75 2.97 -6.55 31.26
C PRO A 75 2.05 -6.13 32.41
N HIS A 76 0.86 -5.65 32.07
CA HIS A 76 -0.14 -5.19 33.03
C HIS A 76 -1.56 -5.44 32.49
N LYS A 77 -2.58 -5.21 33.31
CA LYS A 77 -3.95 -5.58 32.94
C LYS A 77 -4.44 -4.80 31.72
N GLY A 78 -4.94 -5.53 30.74
CA GLY A 78 -5.65 -4.98 29.59
C GLY A 78 -6.96 -5.73 29.31
N ASP A 79 -7.71 -5.22 28.35
CA ASP A 79 -8.96 -5.78 27.88
C ASP A 79 -8.98 -5.84 26.35
N ILE A 80 -9.70 -6.82 25.79
CA ILE A 80 -10.00 -6.93 24.36
C ILE A 80 -11.51 -6.99 24.20
N GLN A 81 -12.04 -6.15 23.30
CA GLN A 81 -13.45 -6.14 22.95
C GLN A 81 -13.60 -6.46 21.46
N THR A 82 -14.32 -7.54 21.15
CA THR A 82 -14.66 -7.87 19.76
C THR A 82 -16.01 -7.24 19.44
N VAL A 83 -16.02 -6.26 18.53
CA VAL A 83 -17.25 -5.56 18.13
C VAL A 83 -17.92 -6.31 16.99
N LYS A 84 -17.14 -6.68 15.96
CA LYS A 84 -17.58 -7.40 14.75
C LYS A 84 -16.54 -8.45 14.37
N LYS A 85 -16.84 -9.29 13.38
CA LYS A 85 -15.88 -10.27 12.84
C LYS A 85 -14.59 -9.62 12.32
N ASP A 86 -14.72 -8.43 11.75
CA ASP A 86 -13.63 -7.70 11.08
C ASP A 86 -13.19 -6.46 11.86
N GLU A 87 -13.52 -6.40 13.16
CA GLU A 87 -13.17 -5.27 14.04
C GLU A 87 -13.05 -5.69 15.51
N PHE A 88 -11.95 -5.31 16.16
CA PHE A 88 -11.80 -5.44 17.61
C PHE A 88 -11.06 -4.24 18.19
N SER A 89 -11.13 -4.04 19.50
CA SER A 89 -10.37 -3.00 20.19
C SER A 89 -9.62 -3.52 21.40
N THR A 90 -8.52 -2.84 21.74
CA THR A 90 -7.78 -3.01 22.99
C THR A 90 -8.11 -1.85 23.93
N LYS A 91 -8.07 -2.12 25.23
CA LYS A 91 -8.13 -1.08 26.26
C LYS A 91 -7.08 -1.40 27.33
N CYS A 92 -6.29 -0.39 27.70
CA CYS A 92 -5.45 -0.45 28.89
C CYS A 92 -6.19 0.18 30.07
N ASN A 93 -6.19 -0.49 31.23
CA ASN A 93 -6.83 0.01 32.45
C ASN A 93 -5.83 0.61 33.44
N GLN A 94 -4.53 0.56 33.12
CA GLN A 94 -3.41 0.95 34.00
C GLN A 94 -2.38 1.75 33.20
N THR A 95 -2.79 2.89 32.64
CA THR A 95 -1.93 3.70 31.77
C THR A 95 -0.76 4.38 32.48
N ASP A 96 -0.72 4.31 33.82
CA ASP A 96 0.46 4.66 34.62
C ASP A 96 1.69 3.81 34.26
N TYR A 97 1.50 2.60 33.71
CA TYR A 97 2.56 1.75 33.18
C TYR A 97 3.20 2.29 31.90
N HIS A 98 2.50 3.17 31.19
CA HIS A 98 2.98 3.79 29.96
C HIS A 98 3.85 5.02 30.24
N ARG A 99 3.80 5.56 31.46
CA ARG A 99 4.47 6.81 31.83
C ARG A 99 5.91 6.57 32.25
N MET A 100 6.79 7.44 31.79
CA MET A 100 8.20 7.41 32.17
C MET A 100 8.49 8.40 33.32
N PRO A 101 9.47 8.12 34.20
CA PRO A 101 9.79 8.99 35.33
C PRO A 101 10.15 10.43 34.94
N GLY A 102 10.80 10.63 33.80
CA GLY A 102 11.12 11.93 33.20
C GLY A 102 9.96 12.57 32.43
N GLY A 103 8.75 12.03 32.58
CA GLY A 103 7.52 12.55 31.99
C GLY A 103 7.52 12.53 30.46
N ARG A 104 6.70 13.41 29.87
CA ARG A 104 6.45 13.46 28.42
C ARG A 104 7.71 13.72 27.58
N GLN A 105 8.70 14.41 28.14
CA GLN A 105 9.96 14.67 27.45
C GLN A 105 10.79 13.39 27.28
N GLU A 106 10.85 12.54 28.30
CA GLU A 106 11.51 11.24 28.21
C GLU A 106 10.74 10.28 27.31
N GLU A 107 9.40 10.29 27.38
CA GLU A 107 8.54 9.51 26.47
C GLU A 107 8.81 9.90 25.01
N PHE A 108 8.91 11.19 24.70
CA PHE A 108 9.21 11.66 23.35
C PHE A 108 10.60 11.24 22.88
N ARG A 109 11.63 11.42 23.70
CA ARG A 109 13.01 11.02 23.34
C ARG A 109 13.12 9.52 23.09
N THR A 110 12.50 8.71 23.95
CA THR A 110 12.50 7.24 23.81
C THR A 110 11.75 6.83 22.54
N TRP A 111 10.57 7.40 22.29
CA TRP A 111 9.82 7.15 21.06
C TRP A 111 10.59 7.59 19.81
N LEU A 112 11.29 8.73 19.87
CA LEU A 112 12.09 9.24 18.76
C LEU A 112 13.28 8.31 18.45
N GLU A 113 13.96 7.82 19.47
CA GLU A 113 15.02 6.81 19.32
C GLU A 113 14.46 5.51 18.71
N GLU A 114 13.30 5.05 19.18
CA GLU A 114 12.66 3.85 18.63
C GLU A 114 12.27 4.02 17.16
N GLU A 115 11.62 5.13 16.80
CA GLU A 115 11.03 5.36 15.47
C GLU A 115 12.02 5.91 14.42
N TRP A 116 13.03 6.66 14.86
CA TRP A 116 13.96 7.36 13.96
C TRP A 116 15.43 7.02 14.21
N GLY A 117 15.79 6.53 15.40
CA GLY A 117 17.19 6.21 15.75
C GLY A 117 18.11 7.43 15.73
N ARG A 118 17.55 8.63 15.91
CA ARG A 118 18.23 9.92 15.88
C ARG A 118 17.65 10.85 16.93
N THR A 119 18.42 11.84 17.36
CA THR A 119 17.87 12.94 18.17
C THR A 119 17.17 13.97 17.30
N LEU A 120 16.40 14.86 17.90
CA LEU A 120 15.66 15.89 17.16
C LEU A 120 16.63 16.88 16.48
N GLU A 121 17.75 17.16 17.15
CA GLU A 121 18.81 18.06 16.67
C GLU A 121 19.55 17.51 15.45
N GLU A 122 19.63 16.18 15.31
CA GLU A 122 20.23 15.50 14.15
C GLU A 122 19.31 15.52 12.91
N ILE A 123 18.04 15.91 13.08
CA ILE A 123 17.07 16.03 11.99
C ILE A 123 17.10 17.46 11.47
N PHE A 124 17.88 17.70 10.42
CA PHE A 124 18.18 19.05 9.91
C PHE A 124 16.99 19.84 9.34
N HIS A 125 15.85 19.21 9.06
CA HIS A 125 14.70 19.86 8.45
C HIS A 125 13.62 20.19 9.50
N GLU A 126 13.39 21.47 9.77
CA GLU A 126 12.41 21.95 10.75
C GLU A 126 11.00 21.39 10.49
N HIS A 127 10.54 21.42 9.24
CA HIS A 127 9.25 20.85 8.87
C HIS A 127 9.12 19.35 9.21
N MET A 128 10.20 18.58 9.10
CA MET A 128 10.22 17.17 9.48
C MET A 128 10.13 17.01 11.01
N GLN A 129 10.80 17.87 11.78
CA GLN A 129 10.68 17.90 13.24
C GLN A 129 9.23 18.19 13.68
N GLU A 130 8.55 19.13 13.02
CA GLU A 130 7.14 19.46 13.28
C GLU A 130 6.21 18.26 13.03
N LEU A 131 6.38 17.58 11.89
CA LEU A 131 5.61 16.39 11.53
C LEU A 131 5.83 15.25 12.53
N ILE A 132 7.08 15.04 12.95
CA ILE A 132 7.46 14.04 13.96
C ILE A 132 6.80 14.34 15.30
N LEU A 133 6.88 15.59 15.77
CA LEU A 133 6.29 16.01 17.02
C LEU A 133 4.76 15.87 16.98
N MET A 134 4.13 16.27 15.88
CA MET A 134 2.70 16.12 15.67
C MET A 134 2.29 14.64 15.70
N LYS A 135 3.03 13.76 15.00
CA LYS A 135 2.80 12.31 15.00
C LYS A 135 2.91 11.74 16.41
N PHE A 136 3.94 12.10 17.17
CA PHE A 136 4.08 11.68 18.57
C PHE A 136 2.89 12.13 19.42
N ILE A 137 2.56 13.42 19.40
CA ILE A 137 1.48 13.97 20.22
C ILE A 137 0.16 13.29 19.89
N TYR A 138 -0.16 13.14 18.59
CA TYR A 138 -1.41 12.54 18.12
C TYR A 138 -1.52 11.05 18.49
N THR A 139 -0.52 10.25 18.10
CA THR A 139 -0.54 8.80 18.32
C THR A 139 -0.51 8.42 19.80
N SER A 140 0.20 9.21 20.63
CA SER A 140 0.26 8.97 22.07
C SER A 140 -1.04 9.31 22.83
N GLN A 141 -1.99 10.04 22.24
CA GLN A 141 -3.31 10.26 22.85
C GLN A 141 -4.12 8.97 22.98
N TYR A 142 -3.89 8.01 22.08
CA TYR A 142 -4.61 6.74 22.10
C TYR A 142 -4.20 5.87 23.28
N ASP A 143 -2.98 6.03 23.79
CA ASP A 143 -2.46 5.31 24.96
C ASP A 143 -2.69 3.79 24.89
N ASN A 144 -2.47 3.21 23.70
CA ASN A 144 -2.73 1.81 23.33
C ASN A 144 -4.20 1.33 23.47
N CYS A 145 -5.14 2.26 23.63
CA CYS A 145 -6.57 2.03 23.49
C CYS A 145 -6.97 2.22 22.03
N LEU A 146 -6.86 1.16 21.24
CA LEU A 146 -6.93 1.20 19.79
C LEU A 146 -8.07 0.34 19.26
N THR A 147 -8.74 0.81 18.22
CA THR A 147 -9.63 -0.02 17.39
C THR A 147 -8.84 -0.51 16.18
N TYR A 148 -9.01 -1.78 15.84
CA TYR A 148 -8.32 -2.46 14.76
C TYR A 148 -9.35 -2.97 13.76
N ARG A 149 -9.08 -2.74 12.49
CA ARG A 149 -9.93 -3.18 11.39
C ARG A 149 -9.19 -4.18 10.52
N ARG A 150 -9.89 -5.23 10.10
CA ARG A 150 -9.27 -6.34 9.40
C ARG A 150 -8.77 -5.91 8.03
N ILE A 151 -7.54 -6.30 7.72
CA ILE A 151 -6.95 -6.19 6.39
C ILE A 151 -6.46 -7.57 5.93
N TYR A 152 -6.14 -7.69 4.65
CA TYR A 152 -5.64 -8.93 4.08
C TYR A 152 -4.45 -8.66 3.16
N LEU A 153 -3.57 -9.65 3.04
CA LEU A 153 -2.61 -9.70 1.95
C LEU A 153 -3.32 -9.95 0.61
N PRO A 154 -2.84 -9.33 -0.46
CA PRO A 154 -3.38 -9.49 -1.80
C PRO A 154 -3.26 -10.95 -2.28
N PRO A 155 -4.29 -11.49 -2.97
CA PRO A 155 -4.16 -12.74 -3.71
C PRO A 155 -3.04 -12.63 -4.77
N THR A 156 -2.36 -13.74 -5.06
CA THR A 156 -1.33 -13.82 -6.11
C THR A 156 -1.91 -14.49 -7.35
N MET A 157 -1.68 -13.90 -8.53
CA MET A 157 -2.07 -14.45 -9.82
C MET A 157 -0.83 -14.74 -10.66
N PRO A 158 -0.84 -15.78 -11.53
CA PRO A 158 0.30 -16.09 -12.41
C PRO A 158 0.68 -14.98 -13.39
N SER A 159 -0.27 -14.09 -13.71
CA SER A 159 -0.08 -12.95 -14.61
C SER A 159 0.51 -11.72 -13.93
N ASP A 160 0.71 -11.75 -12.61
CA ASP A 160 1.20 -10.60 -11.85
C ASP A 160 2.62 -10.23 -12.29
N LEU A 161 2.90 -8.92 -12.37
CA LEU A 161 4.21 -8.41 -12.78
C LEU A 161 5.34 -8.83 -11.83
N LEU A 162 5.02 -8.91 -10.53
CA LEU A 162 5.85 -9.42 -9.45
C LEU A 162 4.93 -9.98 -8.36
N LYS A 163 5.48 -10.69 -7.38
CA LYS A 163 4.67 -11.18 -6.25
C LYS A 163 4.00 -10.00 -5.51
N PRO A 164 2.67 -9.93 -5.38
CA PRO A 164 2.03 -8.86 -4.62
C PRO A 164 2.31 -9.01 -3.12
N GLY A 165 2.12 -7.94 -2.36
CA GLY A 165 2.42 -7.96 -0.92
C GLY A 165 2.73 -6.59 -0.34
N LEU A 166 3.39 -6.56 0.81
CA LEU A 166 3.69 -5.34 1.54
C LEU A 166 5.10 -4.85 1.22
N PHE A 167 5.26 -3.54 1.13
CA PHE A 167 6.50 -2.85 0.85
C PHE A 167 6.67 -1.68 1.81
N LYS A 168 7.91 -1.44 2.22
CA LYS A 168 8.35 -0.23 2.89
C LYS A 168 8.67 0.78 1.80
N GLY A 169 8.30 2.05 1.93
CA GLY A 169 8.49 3.07 0.92
C GLY A 169 8.86 4.43 1.50
N THR A 170 9.69 5.20 0.81
CA THR A 170 10.06 6.56 1.25
C THR A 170 9.02 7.61 0.85
N TYR A 171 8.60 8.45 1.79
CA TYR A 171 7.62 9.53 1.60
C TYR A 171 8.15 10.90 2.09
N GLY A 172 9.38 11.24 1.67
CA GLY A 172 9.93 12.58 1.86
C GLY A 172 10.15 12.96 3.33
N SER A 173 9.50 14.02 3.81
CA SER A 173 9.57 14.48 5.21
C SER A 173 8.73 13.64 6.18
N HIS A 174 7.84 12.78 5.68
CA HIS A 174 7.03 11.89 6.51
C HIS A 174 7.80 10.63 6.95
N GLY A 175 8.95 10.36 6.33
CA GLY A 175 9.79 9.19 6.58
C GLY A 175 9.35 7.98 5.76
N LEU A 176 9.44 6.79 6.36
CA LEU A 176 9.01 5.54 5.73
C LEU A 176 7.55 5.23 6.02
N GLU A 177 6.84 4.79 4.99
CA GLU A 177 5.48 4.27 5.09
C GLU A 177 5.40 2.83 4.57
N ILE A 178 4.38 2.10 5.02
CA ILE A 178 4.06 0.74 4.57
C ILE A 178 2.97 0.85 3.52
N VAL A 179 3.22 0.30 2.33
CA VAL A 179 2.24 0.21 1.25
C VAL A 179 1.98 -1.25 0.89
N MET A 180 0.77 -1.52 0.42
CA MET A 180 0.36 -2.83 -0.08
C MET A 180 0.21 -2.76 -1.59
N LEU A 181 1.06 -3.48 -2.31
CA LEU A 181 1.00 -3.64 -3.76
C LEU A 181 0.07 -4.81 -4.13
N SER A 182 -0.93 -4.53 -4.96
CA SER A 182 -1.90 -5.51 -5.46
C SER A 182 -2.15 -5.34 -6.95
N PHE A 183 -2.61 -6.40 -7.63
CA PHE A 183 -2.85 -6.42 -9.08
C PHE A 183 -4.33 -6.58 -9.41
N HIS A 184 -4.79 -5.83 -10.39
CA HIS A 184 -6.19 -5.64 -10.78
C HIS A 184 -6.29 -5.64 -12.31
N GLY A 185 -6.14 -6.81 -12.92
CA GLY A 185 -6.03 -6.93 -14.38
C GLY A 185 -4.76 -6.25 -14.89
N THR A 186 -4.90 -5.18 -15.66
CA THR A 186 -3.79 -4.37 -16.19
C THR A 186 -3.38 -3.22 -15.28
N SER A 187 -3.91 -3.12 -14.06
CA SER A 187 -3.52 -2.09 -13.09
C SER A 187 -2.76 -2.71 -11.91
N ALA A 188 -1.64 -2.11 -11.53
CA ALA A 188 -0.99 -2.36 -10.26
C ALA A 188 -1.26 -1.20 -9.30
N ARG A 189 -1.78 -1.51 -8.12
CA ARG A 189 -2.25 -0.54 -7.13
C ARG A 189 -1.45 -0.65 -5.85
N ALA A 190 -0.92 0.47 -5.36
CA ALA A 190 -0.31 0.57 -4.05
C ALA A 190 -1.22 1.32 -3.08
N THR A 191 -1.69 0.65 -2.03
CA THR A 191 -2.56 1.22 -0.99
C THR A 191 -1.77 1.44 0.30
N LYS A 192 -1.90 2.60 0.92
CA LYS A 192 -1.21 2.91 2.18
C LYS A 192 -1.75 2.10 3.35
N LEU A 193 -0.89 1.37 4.06
CA LEU A 193 -1.20 0.74 5.34
C LEU A 193 -0.80 1.63 6.52
N THR A 194 0.30 2.35 6.36
CA THR A 194 0.59 3.55 7.14
C THR A 194 0.58 4.75 6.21
N GLY A 195 0.26 5.91 6.75
CA GLY A 195 0.21 7.13 5.98
C GLY A 195 0.49 8.36 6.82
N ASP A 196 0.13 9.49 6.25
CA ASP A 196 0.49 10.80 6.76
C ASP A 196 -0.69 11.78 6.58
N PRO A 197 -0.64 12.96 7.21
CA PRO A 197 -1.71 13.94 7.12
C PRO A 197 -2.01 14.46 5.71
N ASN A 198 -1.10 14.27 4.74
CA ASN A 198 -1.34 14.64 3.36
C ASN A 198 -2.06 13.52 2.62
N VAL A 199 -1.54 12.29 2.64
CA VAL A 199 -2.21 11.12 2.07
C VAL A 199 -2.36 10.05 3.16
N PRO A 200 -3.56 9.94 3.76
CA PRO A 200 -3.84 9.04 4.87
C PRO A 200 -3.63 7.56 4.57
N ALA A 201 -3.46 6.78 5.63
CA ALA A 201 -3.61 5.34 5.59
C ALA A 201 -4.98 4.94 5.00
N GLY A 202 -5.01 3.87 4.22
CA GLY A 202 -6.17 3.40 3.47
C GLY A 202 -6.31 3.97 2.06
N GLN A 203 -5.65 5.09 1.75
CA GLN A 203 -5.72 5.70 0.42
C GLN A 203 -4.86 5.00 -0.63
N LEU A 204 -5.31 5.06 -1.89
CA LEU A 204 -4.59 4.56 -3.06
C LEU A 204 -3.49 5.56 -3.42
N THR A 205 -2.25 5.28 -3.02
CA THR A 205 -1.13 6.21 -3.22
C THR A 205 -0.53 6.12 -4.62
N LEU A 206 -0.52 4.95 -5.26
CA LEU A 206 -0.05 4.76 -6.63
C LEU A 206 -1.03 3.89 -7.42
N ASP A 207 -1.29 4.25 -8.67
CA ASP A 207 -2.01 3.44 -9.66
C ASP A 207 -1.18 3.41 -10.94
N VAL A 208 -0.73 2.23 -11.31
CA VAL A 208 0.22 1.99 -12.40
C VAL A 208 -0.49 1.23 -13.51
N ASP A 209 -0.43 1.78 -14.72
CA ASP A 209 -1.02 1.17 -15.88
C ASP A 209 -0.01 0.23 -16.56
N LEU A 210 -0.21 -1.07 -16.38
CA LEU A 210 0.64 -2.12 -16.93
C LEU A 210 0.48 -2.29 -18.45
N SER A 211 -0.55 -1.68 -19.04
CA SER A 211 -0.73 -1.63 -20.50
C SER A 211 0.07 -0.51 -21.18
N GLN A 212 0.64 0.41 -20.39
CA GLN A 212 1.38 1.57 -20.84
C GLN A 212 2.87 1.48 -20.44
N PRO A 213 3.67 0.58 -21.06
CA PRO A 213 5.09 0.49 -20.80
C PRO A 213 5.82 1.74 -21.30
N VAL A 214 6.76 2.23 -20.49
CA VAL A 214 7.60 3.38 -20.84
C VAL A 214 8.97 2.88 -21.28
N THR A 215 9.37 3.23 -22.50
CA THR A 215 10.73 2.99 -22.97
C THR A 215 11.65 4.07 -22.42
N LEU A 216 12.62 3.69 -21.61
CA LEU A 216 13.61 4.62 -21.09
C LEU A 216 14.54 5.11 -22.20
N PRO A 217 14.90 6.40 -22.22
CA PRO A 217 15.90 6.90 -23.15
C PRO A 217 17.30 6.45 -22.70
N GLU A 218 18.32 6.77 -23.51
CA GLU A 218 19.73 6.56 -23.16
C GLU A 218 20.11 7.24 -21.84
N LEU A 219 21.14 6.72 -21.17
CA LEU A 219 21.50 7.09 -19.79
C LEU A 219 21.76 8.60 -19.62
N GLU A 220 22.39 9.24 -20.60
CA GLU A 220 22.64 10.69 -20.63
C GLU A 220 21.34 11.51 -20.69
N GLN A 221 20.31 10.98 -21.35
CA GLN A 221 19.01 11.64 -21.48
C GLN A 221 18.12 11.38 -20.27
N GLN A 222 18.25 10.22 -19.61
CA GLN A 222 17.58 9.96 -18.33
C GLN A 222 17.95 11.00 -17.26
N ARG A 223 19.15 11.58 -17.33
CA ARG A 223 19.60 12.66 -16.43
C ARG A 223 18.82 13.97 -16.60
N LYS A 224 18.01 14.13 -17.64
CA LYS A 224 17.25 15.36 -17.93
C LYS A 224 15.79 15.15 -17.57
N ILE A 225 15.31 15.84 -16.54
CA ILE A 225 13.93 15.70 -16.06
C ILE A 225 12.92 16.15 -17.13
N GLU A 226 13.31 17.09 -17.98
CA GLU A 226 12.50 17.60 -19.09
C GLU A 226 12.21 16.51 -20.12
N GLU A 227 13.19 15.65 -20.41
CA GLU A 227 13.02 14.56 -21.37
C GLU A 227 12.11 13.48 -20.81
N LEU A 228 12.32 13.09 -19.54
CA LEU A 228 11.45 12.13 -18.88
C LEU A 228 10.01 12.66 -18.77
N SER A 229 9.85 13.93 -18.37
CA SER A 229 8.55 14.59 -18.29
C SER A 229 7.85 14.59 -19.65
N ARG A 230 8.55 14.92 -20.74
CA ARG A 230 7.99 14.90 -22.10
C ARG A 230 7.46 13.53 -22.50
N ILE A 231 8.16 12.45 -22.16
CA ILE A 231 7.73 11.08 -22.48
C ILE A 231 6.49 10.70 -21.68
N VAL A 232 6.50 10.92 -20.37
CA VAL A 232 5.41 10.53 -19.47
C VAL A 232 4.16 11.37 -19.73
N MET A 233 4.29 12.67 -19.95
CA MET A 233 3.15 13.56 -20.24
C MET A 233 2.48 13.22 -21.57
N ARG A 234 3.24 12.78 -22.59
CA ARG A 234 2.64 12.31 -23.84
C ARG A 234 1.70 11.12 -23.62
N ILE A 235 2.15 10.15 -22.83
CA ILE A 235 1.35 8.97 -22.47
C ILE A 235 0.15 9.40 -21.60
N HIS A 236 0.36 10.32 -20.66
CA HIS A 236 -0.71 10.89 -19.84
C HIS A 236 -1.83 11.48 -20.69
N ASP A 237 -1.48 12.34 -21.66
CA ASP A 237 -2.45 12.98 -22.56
C ASP A 237 -3.21 11.96 -23.42
N GLU A 238 -2.52 10.92 -23.92
CA GLU A 238 -3.14 9.82 -24.66
C GLU A 238 -4.14 9.04 -23.81
N VAL A 239 -3.77 8.67 -22.58
CA VAL A 239 -4.62 7.96 -21.63
C VAL A 239 -5.84 8.81 -21.22
N GLN A 240 -5.67 10.11 -20.97
CA GLN A 240 -6.80 11.00 -20.66
C GLN A 240 -7.78 11.07 -21.83
N ARG A 241 -7.28 11.23 -23.06
CA ARG A 241 -8.12 11.29 -24.26
C ARG A 241 -8.89 10.00 -24.49
N GLU A 242 -8.28 8.84 -24.26
CA GLU A 242 -8.96 7.54 -24.35
C GLU A 242 -10.04 7.39 -23.28
N ALA A 243 -9.79 7.83 -22.04
CA ALA A 243 -10.77 7.80 -20.97
C ALA A 243 -11.98 8.71 -21.26
N GLU A 244 -11.76 9.92 -21.79
CA GLU A 244 -12.83 10.84 -22.21
C GLU A 244 -13.68 10.29 -23.36
N GLN A 245 -13.04 9.62 -24.33
CA GLN A 245 -13.74 8.97 -25.45
C GLN A 245 -14.60 7.79 -24.97
N GLN A 246 -14.10 6.99 -24.02
CA GLN A 246 -14.88 5.89 -23.44
C GLN A 246 -16.05 6.40 -22.60
N ALA A 247 -15.86 7.47 -21.82
CA ALA A 247 -16.93 8.08 -21.02
C ALA A 247 -18.03 8.72 -21.90
N SER A 248 -17.65 9.40 -22.98
CA SER A 248 -18.58 9.99 -23.94
C SER A 248 -19.29 8.94 -24.82
N GLY A 249 -18.60 7.89 -25.23
CA GLY A 249 -19.17 6.74 -25.95
C GLY A 249 -20.18 5.94 -25.13
N ALA A 250 -19.90 5.69 -23.84
CA ALA A 250 -20.84 5.04 -22.92
C ALA A 250 -22.14 5.86 -22.72
N SER A 251 -22.02 7.20 -22.66
CA SER A 251 -23.15 8.13 -22.60
C SER A 251 -23.98 8.14 -23.89
N ALA A 252 -23.34 8.01 -25.07
CA ALA A 252 -24.03 7.89 -26.35
C ALA A 252 -24.78 6.56 -26.50
N THR A 253 -24.19 5.43 -26.08
CA THR A 253 -24.88 4.13 -26.08
C THR A 253 -26.05 4.07 -25.09
N ALA A 254 -25.97 4.78 -23.95
CA ALA A 254 -27.10 4.91 -23.03
C ALA A 254 -28.24 5.77 -23.60
N ARG A 255 -27.93 6.78 -24.43
CA ARG A 255 -28.94 7.57 -25.17
C ARG A 255 -29.57 6.77 -26.32
N CYS A 256 -28.80 5.99 -27.07
CA CYS A 256 -29.34 5.13 -28.12
C CYS A 256 -30.21 3.99 -27.58
N ALA A 257 -29.93 3.48 -26.37
CA ALA A 257 -30.79 2.50 -25.71
C ALA A 257 -32.13 3.09 -25.22
N ALA A 258 -32.20 4.41 -24.98
CA ALA A 258 -33.43 5.09 -24.57
C ALA A 258 -34.32 5.52 -25.75
N GLU A 259 -33.78 5.64 -26.97
CA GLU A 259 -34.53 6.05 -28.17
C GLU A 259 -34.92 4.89 -29.12
N GLY A 260 -34.62 3.64 -28.75
CA GLY A 260 -34.86 2.44 -29.57
C GLY A 260 -36.09 1.60 -29.21
N ALA A 261 -37.09 2.14 -28.49
CA ALA A 261 -38.25 1.38 -28.04
C ALA A 261 -39.57 1.86 -28.67
N CYS A 262 -39.79 1.55 -29.95
CA CYS A 262 -41.14 1.32 -30.49
C CYS A 262 -41.15 0.55 -31.81
N GLY A 263 -41.81 -0.61 -31.82
CA GLY A 263 -42.55 -1.10 -32.99
C GLY A 263 -42.14 -2.42 -33.65
N GLY A 264 -42.76 -3.52 -33.21
CA GLY A 264 -43.55 -4.38 -34.11
C GLY A 264 -42.94 -5.67 -34.66
N SER A 265 -43.55 -6.79 -34.25
CA SER A 265 -43.30 -8.20 -34.54
C SER A 265 -43.33 -8.69 -36.00
N SER A 266 -42.60 -9.79 -36.27
CA SER A 266 -43.03 -11.08 -36.88
C SER A 266 -41.84 -11.70 -37.65
N GLY A 267 -41.61 -13.00 -37.79
CA GLY A 267 -42.26 -14.22 -37.33
C GLY A 267 -41.22 -15.36 -37.34
N ALA A 268 -41.60 -16.51 -36.80
CA ALA A 268 -40.79 -17.72 -36.70
C ALA A 268 -40.97 -18.65 -37.91
N GLU A 269 -39.92 -19.41 -38.26
CA GLU A 269 -39.88 -20.80 -38.78
C GLU A 269 -38.45 -21.06 -39.33
N ALA A 270 -37.62 -21.91 -38.70
CA ALA A 270 -37.53 -23.38 -38.78
C ALA A 270 -36.75 -23.90 -40.02
N ALA A 271 -35.63 -24.59 -39.81
CA ALA A 271 -35.24 -25.90 -40.39
C ALA A 271 -33.72 -26.14 -40.45
N GLU A 272 -33.38 -27.43 -40.37
CA GLU A 272 -32.10 -28.10 -40.10
C GLU A 272 -31.13 -28.24 -41.29
N GLY A 273 -29.92 -28.73 -41.02
CA GLY A 273 -29.03 -29.41 -41.98
C GLY A 273 -27.58 -28.91 -41.92
N ASP A 274 -26.64 -29.49 -41.18
CA ASP A 274 -25.90 -30.77 -41.29
C ASP A 274 -24.45 -30.58 -41.82
N GLN A 275 -23.58 -31.45 -41.27
CA GLN A 275 -22.14 -31.73 -41.41
C GLN A 275 -21.40 -31.30 -42.71
N ASP A 276 -20.13 -30.86 -42.62
CA ASP A 276 -18.92 -31.71 -42.75
C ASP A 276 -17.60 -30.95 -43.02
N ALA A 277 -16.50 -31.52 -42.50
CA ALA A 277 -15.08 -31.48 -42.96
C ALA A 277 -14.34 -30.11 -43.14
N ALA A 278 -13.02 -29.98 -43.16
CA ALA A 278 -11.80 -30.62 -42.64
C ALA A 278 -10.64 -29.71 -43.10
N SER A 279 -9.54 -29.63 -42.32
CA SER A 279 -8.12 -29.31 -42.69
C SER A 279 -7.82 -28.67 -44.07
N ASP A 280 -6.99 -27.64 -44.23
CA ASP A 280 -5.56 -27.65 -43.90
C ASP A 280 -4.89 -26.29 -44.22
N SER A 281 -3.79 -26.01 -43.52
CA SER A 281 -2.64 -25.18 -43.94
C SER A 281 -2.80 -23.68 -44.23
N CYS A 282 -2.30 -22.86 -43.31
CA CYS A 282 -1.38 -21.77 -43.67
C CYS A 282 -0.53 -21.36 -42.46
N GLN A 283 0.74 -21.70 -42.54
CA GLN A 283 1.80 -21.20 -41.68
C GLN A 283 1.97 -19.70 -41.90
N SER A 284 1.92 -18.94 -40.82
CA SER A 284 2.46 -17.58 -40.75
C SER A 284 2.96 -17.36 -39.33
N GLY A 285 4.19 -17.79 -39.07
CA GLY A 285 4.89 -17.42 -37.85
C GLY A 285 5.19 -15.92 -37.89
N PRO A 286 4.84 -15.13 -36.86
CA PRO A 286 5.43 -13.82 -36.67
C PRO A 286 6.62 -13.96 -35.73
N ALA A 287 7.77 -13.56 -36.26
CA ALA A 287 8.88 -12.92 -35.58
C ALA A 287 8.89 -13.04 -34.04
N GLY A 288 9.76 -13.93 -33.54
CA GLY A 288 10.23 -13.80 -32.17
C GLY A 288 10.97 -12.48 -32.04
N SER A 289 10.30 -11.45 -31.52
CA SER A 289 10.99 -10.33 -30.89
C SER A 289 11.73 -10.94 -29.71
N SER A 290 13.05 -11.03 -29.81
CA SER A 290 13.92 -11.32 -28.70
C SER A 290 13.71 -10.26 -27.63
N HIS A 291 12.77 -10.51 -26.71
CA HIS A 291 12.66 -9.74 -25.48
C HIS A 291 13.94 -10.02 -24.70
N SER A 292 14.92 -9.12 -24.81
CA SER A 292 16.07 -9.12 -23.92
C SER A 292 15.54 -8.98 -22.50
N THR A 293 15.64 -10.05 -21.73
CA THR A 293 15.41 -10.10 -20.27
C THR A 293 16.49 -9.38 -19.47
N ASP A 294 17.46 -8.77 -20.16
CA ASP A 294 18.60 -8.14 -19.54
C ASP A 294 18.20 -6.82 -18.88
N PRO A 295 18.61 -6.57 -17.62
CA PRO A 295 18.34 -5.31 -16.94
C PRO A 295 18.88 -4.11 -17.72
N LEU A 296 18.05 -3.07 -17.88
CA LEU A 296 18.43 -1.82 -18.53
C LEU A 296 19.12 -0.88 -17.53
N PRO A 297 20.19 -0.16 -17.90
CA PRO A 297 20.79 0.86 -17.05
C PRO A 297 19.79 1.95 -16.65
N PHE A 298 19.84 2.36 -15.38
CA PHE A 298 18.93 3.34 -14.80
C PHE A 298 19.67 4.39 -13.98
N VAL A 299 19.32 5.66 -14.19
CA VAL A 299 19.76 6.79 -13.36
C VAL A 299 18.62 7.79 -13.17
N LEU A 300 18.49 8.34 -11.96
CA LEU A 300 17.52 9.41 -11.71
C LEU A 300 17.90 10.69 -12.48
N PRO A 301 16.91 11.46 -12.95
CA PRO A 301 17.15 12.79 -13.49
C PRO A 301 17.82 13.71 -12.48
N LEU A 302 18.67 14.63 -12.96
CA LEU A 302 19.29 15.65 -12.13
C LEU A 302 18.21 16.55 -11.52
N GLY A 303 18.35 16.85 -10.23
CA GLY A 303 17.39 17.64 -9.47
C GLY A 303 16.19 16.86 -8.95
N VAL A 304 16.05 15.56 -9.26
CA VAL A 304 15.08 14.70 -8.58
C VAL A 304 15.60 14.34 -7.19
N MET A 305 14.83 14.70 -6.17
CA MET A 305 15.15 14.46 -4.77
C MET A 305 14.87 13.00 -4.42
N ALA A 306 15.88 12.29 -3.93
CA ALA A 306 15.74 10.95 -3.38
C ALA A 306 16.22 10.94 -1.93
N ARG A 307 15.45 10.32 -1.02
CA ARG A 307 15.89 10.08 0.37
C ARG A 307 17.01 9.05 0.43
N ASN A 308 16.91 8.01 -0.39
CA ASN A 308 17.97 7.02 -0.58
C ASN A 308 18.95 7.48 -1.65
N GLU A 309 20.19 7.74 -1.26
CA GLU A 309 21.28 7.98 -2.21
C GLU A 309 21.70 6.69 -2.94
N VAL A 310 21.54 5.55 -2.27
CA VAL A 310 21.79 4.21 -2.79
C VAL A 310 20.48 3.60 -3.25
N TYR A 311 20.34 3.44 -4.56
CA TYR A 311 19.24 2.72 -5.23
C TYR A 311 19.79 1.88 -6.38
N PRO A 312 19.06 0.85 -6.84
CA PRO A 312 19.51 -0.01 -7.93
C PRO A 312 19.78 0.78 -9.23
N ARG A 313 20.91 0.50 -9.89
CA ARG A 313 21.36 1.19 -11.11
C ARG A 313 20.93 0.52 -12.41
N SER A 314 20.02 -0.44 -12.29
CA SER A 314 19.41 -1.13 -13.42
C SER A 314 17.96 -1.46 -13.11
N CYS A 315 17.08 -1.34 -14.09
CA CYS A 315 15.67 -1.70 -13.97
C CYS A 315 15.25 -2.71 -15.06
N ARG A 316 14.22 -3.50 -14.78
CA ARG A 316 13.68 -4.48 -15.73
C ARG A 316 12.64 -3.88 -16.65
N LYS A 317 11.72 -3.08 -16.09
CA LYS A 317 10.59 -2.48 -16.80
C LYS A 317 10.21 -1.15 -16.18
N CYS A 318 9.64 -0.28 -16.98
CA CYS A 318 9.04 0.97 -16.54
C CYS A 318 7.62 1.09 -17.09
N PHE A 319 6.73 1.69 -16.32
CA PHE A 319 5.33 1.86 -16.68
C PHE A 319 4.87 3.27 -16.32
N TYR A 320 3.90 3.77 -17.09
CA TYR A 320 3.18 4.97 -16.72
C TYR A 320 2.35 4.68 -15.45
N GLY A 321 2.32 5.66 -14.55
CA GLY A 321 1.45 5.60 -13.40
C GLY A 321 1.10 6.98 -12.90
N THR A 322 0.19 7.03 -11.94
CA THR A 322 -0.18 8.26 -11.27
C THR A 322 -0.07 8.08 -9.76
N GLY A 323 0.43 9.11 -9.09
CA GLY A 323 0.50 9.19 -7.64
C GLY A 323 -0.58 10.10 -7.09
N LEU A 324 -1.20 9.72 -5.97
CA LEU A 324 -2.12 10.60 -5.25
C LEU A 324 -1.32 11.57 -4.38
N ILE A 325 -1.60 12.87 -4.51
CA ILE A 325 -1.08 13.94 -3.65
C ILE A 325 -2.24 14.74 -3.08
N ALA A 326 -2.01 15.42 -1.94
CA ALA A 326 -2.97 16.36 -1.38
C ALA A 326 -2.27 17.35 -0.44
N GLY A 327 -2.94 18.46 -0.14
CA GLY A 327 -2.55 19.35 0.94
C GLY A 327 -2.73 18.72 2.32
N HIS A 328 -2.20 19.39 3.35
CA HIS A 328 -2.29 18.91 4.74
C HIS A 328 -3.75 18.76 5.19
N GLY A 329 -4.09 17.65 5.83
CA GLY A 329 -5.47 17.29 6.17
C GLY A 329 -6.23 16.65 5.00
N PHE A 330 -5.51 16.03 4.06
CA PHE A 330 -6.04 15.41 2.85
C PHE A 330 -6.92 16.37 2.01
N THR A 331 -6.53 17.65 1.94
CA THR A 331 -7.32 18.68 1.25
C THR A 331 -6.99 18.72 -0.25
N SER A 332 -8.02 18.82 -1.08
CA SER A 332 -7.91 18.90 -2.55
C SER A 332 -7.04 17.78 -3.14
N PRO A 333 -7.38 16.50 -2.90
CA PRO A 333 -6.58 15.39 -3.40
C PRO A 333 -6.65 15.32 -4.93
N GLU A 334 -5.50 15.10 -5.56
CA GLU A 334 -5.38 14.98 -7.01
C GLU A 334 -4.34 13.94 -7.41
N ARG A 335 -4.51 13.39 -8.62
CA ARG A 335 -3.59 12.39 -9.18
C ARG A 335 -2.60 13.07 -10.11
N THR A 336 -1.32 12.95 -9.82
CA THR A 336 -0.25 13.51 -10.65
C THR A 336 0.49 12.41 -11.41
N PRO A 337 0.90 12.66 -12.66
CA PRO A 337 1.59 11.68 -13.48
C PRO A 337 3.01 11.40 -12.96
N GLY A 338 3.45 10.17 -13.17
CA GLY A 338 4.77 9.71 -12.75
C GLY A 338 5.25 8.46 -13.49
N LEU A 339 6.47 8.06 -13.17
CA LEU A 339 7.10 6.88 -13.73
C LEU A 339 7.25 5.81 -12.66
N PHE A 340 6.59 4.67 -12.85
CA PHE A 340 6.87 3.46 -12.08
C PHE A 340 8.10 2.74 -12.67
N VAL A 341 9.03 2.33 -11.81
CA VAL A 341 10.28 1.67 -12.19
C VAL A 341 10.41 0.36 -11.43
N LEU A 342 10.40 -0.78 -12.14
CA LEU A 342 10.63 -2.09 -11.55
C LEU A 342 12.13 -2.41 -11.57
N PHE A 343 12.75 -2.55 -10.41
CA PHE A 343 14.17 -2.91 -10.33
C PHE A 343 14.36 -4.43 -10.35
N ASP A 344 13.66 -5.14 -9.48
CA ASP A 344 13.71 -6.59 -9.34
C ASP A 344 12.43 -7.14 -8.69
N GLU A 345 12.45 -8.39 -8.21
CA GLU A 345 11.27 -9.04 -7.60
C GLU A 345 10.80 -8.37 -6.31
N ASP A 346 11.68 -7.65 -5.62
CA ASP A 346 11.45 -7.15 -4.26
C ASP A 346 11.58 -5.63 -4.16
N ARG A 347 11.98 -4.96 -5.23
CA ARG A 347 12.21 -3.51 -5.25
C ARG A 347 11.61 -2.84 -6.48
N PHE A 348 10.93 -1.73 -6.23
CA PHE A 348 10.45 -0.82 -7.26
C PHE A 348 10.61 0.63 -6.80
N GLY A 349 10.44 1.56 -7.73
CA GLY A 349 10.47 2.99 -7.46
C GLY A 349 9.36 3.73 -8.17
N PHE A 350 9.09 4.95 -7.72
CA PHE A 350 8.17 5.86 -8.39
C PHE A 350 8.77 7.27 -8.45
N ILE A 351 8.86 7.83 -9.65
CA ILE A 351 9.28 9.23 -9.86
C ILE A 351 8.03 10.09 -9.94
N TRP A 352 7.88 10.99 -8.99
CA TRP A 352 6.83 12.01 -8.91
C TRP A 352 7.29 13.23 -9.73
N LEU A 353 6.73 13.42 -10.93
CA LEU A 353 7.24 14.42 -11.87
C LEU A 353 7.07 15.84 -11.35
N GLU A 354 5.88 16.19 -10.90
CA GLU A 354 5.56 17.55 -10.42
C GLU A 354 6.35 17.92 -9.17
N LEU A 355 6.56 16.94 -8.29
CA LEU A 355 7.31 17.13 -7.04
C LEU A 355 8.82 17.04 -7.22
N LYS A 356 9.30 16.64 -8.41
CA LYS A 356 10.71 16.28 -8.67
C LYS A 356 11.27 15.40 -7.56
N SER A 357 10.52 14.34 -7.22
CA SER A 357 10.83 13.47 -6.08
C SER A 357 10.85 12.01 -6.51
N PHE A 358 11.62 11.19 -5.81
CA PHE A 358 11.70 9.75 -6.03
C PHE A 358 11.40 8.99 -4.74
N SER A 359 10.43 8.08 -4.83
CA SER A 359 10.14 7.11 -3.78
C SER A 359 10.74 5.76 -4.13
N LEU A 360 11.55 5.19 -3.24
CA LEU A 360 12.05 3.82 -3.34
C LEU A 360 11.22 2.91 -2.44
N TYR A 361 10.90 1.72 -2.94
CA TYR A 361 10.12 0.71 -2.23
C TYR A 361 10.87 -0.62 -2.18
N SER A 362 10.84 -1.27 -1.02
CA SER A 362 11.43 -2.58 -0.80
C SER A 362 10.52 -3.50 0.00
N ARG A 363 10.44 -4.76 -0.40
CA ARG A 363 9.50 -5.75 0.11
C ARG A 363 9.67 -6.00 1.61
N LEU A 364 8.55 -6.12 2.32
CA LEU A 364 8.48 -6.69 3.67
C LEU A 364 8.51 -8.23 3.56
N THR A 365 9.52 -8.85 4.18
CA THR A 365 9.82 -10.28 4.06
C THR A 365 9.34 -11.11 5.25
N ASP A 366 8.88 -10.47 6.32
CA ASP A 366 8.31 -11.13 7.50
C ASP A 366 7.12 -12.03 7.13
N HIS A 367 7.02 -13.17 7.82
CA HIS A 367 5.87 -14.06 7.70
C HIS A 367 4.69 -13.52 8.51
N LEU A 368 3.54 -13.35 7.85
CA LEU A 368 2.33 -12.80 8.43
C LEU A 368 1.23 -13.87 8.48
N ASP A 369 1.07 -14.51 9.63
CA ASP A 369 0.10 -15.59 9.83
C ASP A 369 -1.34 -15.09 9.70
N HIS A 370 -2.19 -15.95 9.14
CA HIS A 370 -3.64 -15.72 8.99
C HIS A 370 -3.97 -14.44 8.20
N ALA A 371 -3.08 -14.00 7.31
CA ALA A 371 -3.20 -12.71 6.63
C ALA A 371 -3.87 -12.79 5.24
N HIS A 372 -3.99 -13.96 4.62
CA HIS A 372 -4.50 -14.07 3.25
C HIS A 372 -6.00 -13.82 3.15
N ALA A 373 -6.40 -13.11 2.10
CA ALA A 373 -7.82 -12.90 1.77
C ALA A 373 -8.49 -14.24 1.42
N PRO A 374 -9.75 -14.49 1.86
CA PRO A 374 -10.48 -15.68 1.48
C PRO A 374 -10.81 -15.76 -0.02
N SER A 375 -10.93 -14.62 -0.69
CA SER A 375 -11.18 -14.50 -2.13
C SER A 375 -10.80 -13.10 -2.62
N MET A 376 -10.73 -12.91 -3.95
CA MET A 376 -10.46 -11.59 -4.54
C MET A 376 -11.58 -10.59 -4.21
N GLU A 377 -12.84 -11.02 -4.21
CA GLU A 377 -13.97 -10.15 -3.86
C GLU A 377 -13.88 -9.64 -2.42
N ARG A 378 -13.40 -10.49 -1.50
CA ARG A 378 -13.16 -10.11 -0.10
C ARG A 378 -11.99 -9.14 0.04
N PHE A 379 -10.94 -9.33 -0.72
CA PHE A 379 -9.81 -8.39 -0.78
C PHE A 379 -10.27 -7.02 -1.28
N GLU A 380 -11.03 -6.99 -2.37
CA GLU A 380 -11.56 -5.76 -2.97
C GLU A 380 -12.56 -5.04 -2.08
N ALA A 381 -13.42 -5.78 -1.38
CA ALA A 381 -14.32 -5.20 -0.38
C ALA A 381 -13.54 -4.56 0.78
N MET A 382 -12.43 -5.18 1.19
CA MET A 382 -11.55 -4.64 2.23
C MET A 382 -10.87 -3.35 1.76
N LEU A 383 -10.35 -3.28 0.52
CA LEU A 383 -9.76 -2.05 -0.03
C LEU A 383 -10.76 -0.89 -0.07
N ARG A 384 -11.99 -1.12 -0.51
CA ARG A 384 -13.05 -0.08 -0.52
C ARG A 384 -13.37 0.41 0.89
N ASN A 385 -13.43 -0.51 1.85
CA ASN A 385 -13.67 -0.13 3.25
C ASN A 385 -12.51 0.72 3.79
N MET A 386 -11.26 0.33 3.55
CA MET A 386 -10.09 1.11 3.97
C MET A 386 -10.13 2.55 3.47
N GLN A 387 -10.41 2.75 2.18
CA GLN A 387 -10.51 4.09 1.59
C GLN A 387 -11.61 4.91 2.26
N SER A 388 -12.77 4.31 2.53
CA SER A 388 -13.91 5.00 3.15
C SER A 388 -13.68 5.44 4.60
N TRP A 389 -12.72 4.86 5.32
CA TRP A 389 -12.44 5.22 6.71
C TRP A 389 -11.70 6.55 6.84
N THR A 390 -11.01 6.97 5.79
CA THR A 390 -10.13 8.15 5.78
C THR A 390 -10.43 9.11 4.62
N SER A 391 -11.59 8.94 3.98
CA SER A 391 -12.14 9.85 2.96
C SER A 391 -12.83 11.06 3.57
#